data_AF-A0A512PQD0-F1
#
_entry.id   AF-A0A512PQD0-F1
#
_cell.length_a   1.000
_cell.length_b   1.000
_cell.length_c   1.000
_cell.angle_alpha   90.00
_cell.angle_beta   90.00
_cell.angle_gamma   90.00
#
_symmetry.space_group_name_H-M   'P 1'
#
loop_
_entity.id
_entity.type
_entity.pdbx_description
1 polymer ?
#
loop_
_entity_poly.entity_id
_entity_poly.type
_entity_poly.pdbx_seq_one_letter_code
_entity_poly.pdbx_strand_id
1 'polypeptide(L)'
;MKFSKYLIPIALTIAVIVSLTLSMVLWTNPANYRSKQNTNQNSQTESMIKPKHYVFTPTQAVYTNREGSQKIMVNRLVNVIAEVKKTMRDYKDPSIKETSSGSQTEYFKIANQPNSIMLSYPTPVSMKILNNNVNNRFKKFPNHTVTRIVLPTTDSTKIYLLNDQDFKVYQVKVKKHSLKSLNNVLKLSMRTIPATFKLFNKKPLVYVNTSVQMEPYEYLVDRQSEDYYVSRLLSDDDSQNINAKRRKNVVIYGDQNSMELMFNSKTRMGRFSDYRPNKNRQNITSVLNNSYNKLSDLGLPLDNVRFFDYDSGSRTVMYRTFVEGFPIFRANGFGTISTRTINSSAQRMNFSLDNPEVPIPSKKGYSTLPATATLIKRLVNSGYKVKDIKKIQIGYGWQKDKNSPLLVNLTPDWYIFYNGKWQSYTSMINHY
;
A
#
# COMPACT_ATOMS: atom_id res chain seq x y z
N MET A 1 31.44 -71.72 12.04
CA MET A 1 31.83 -70.40 11.48
C MET A 1 31.99 -70.47 9.96
N LYS A 2 30.97 -70.14 9.14
CA LYS A 2 31.13 -69.82 7.69
C LYS A 2 30.06 -68.88 7.11
N PHE A 3 29.24 -68.20 7.92
CA PHE A 3 28.18 -67.30 7.40
C PHE A 3 28.63 -65.84 7.16
N SER A 4 29.79 -65.40 7.67
CA SER A 4 30.25 -64.01 7.47
C SER A 4 30.93 -63.75 6.12
N LYS A 5 31.36 -64.80 5.40
CA LYS A 5 32.05 -64.65 4.10
C LYS A 5 31.12 -64.27 2.94
N TYR A 6 29.81 -64.45 3.09
CA TYR A 6 28.82 -64.13 2.05
C TYR A 6 27.98 -62.89 2.37
N LEU A 7 28.08 -62.37 3.60
CA LEU A 7 27.26 -61.25 4.07
C LEU A 7 27.64 -59.93 3.38
N ILE A 8 28.95 -59.68 3.21
CA ILE A 8 29.46 -58.48 2.53
C ILE A 8 29.15 -58.51 1.02
N PRO A 9 29.42 -59.60 0.26
CA PRO A 9 29.03 -59.68 -1.15
C PRO A 9 27.52 -59.52 -1.38
N ILE A 10 26.69 -60.13 -0.54
CA ILE A 10 25.22 -60.05 -0.66
C ILE A 10 24.74 -58.63 -0.38
N ALA A 11 25.23 -57.97 0.68
CA ALA A 11 24.89 -56.58 0.99
C ALA A 11 25.32 -55.62 -0.14
N LEU A 12 26.51 -55.84 -0.72
CA LEU A 12 27.01 -55.04 -1.83
C LEU A 12 26.14 -55.21 -3.09
N THR A 13 25.74 -56.44 -3.39
CA THR A 13 24.88 -56.76 -4.54
C THR A 13 23.50 -56.11 -4.39
N ILE A 14 22.93 -56.15 -3.17
CA ILE A 14 21.67 -55.46 -2.86
C ILE A 14 21.82 -53.94 -3.03
N ALA A 15 22.91 -53.35 -2.52
CA ALA A 15 23.15 -51.91 -2.63
C ALA A 15 23.28 -51.46 -4.10
N VAL A 16 23.96 -52.25 -4.93
CA VAL A 16 24.11 -51.99 -6.37
C VAL A 16 22.76 -52.09 -7.09
N ILE A 17 21.95 -53.11 -6.78
CA ILE A 17 20.60 -53.26 -7.35
C ILE A 17 19.70 -52.10 -6.92
N VAL A 18 19.75 -51.68 -5.65
CA VAL A 18 19.00 -50.52 -5.14
C VAL A 18 19.45 -49.22 -5.81
N SER A 19 20.75 -49.03 -6.05
CA SER A 19 21.27 -47.86 -6.75
C SER A 19 20.87 -47.82 -8.22
N LEU A 20 20.84 -48.97 -8.89
CA LEU A 20 20.40 -49.10 -10.28
C LEU A 20 18.88 -48.90 -10.41
N THR A 21 18.08 -49.43 -9.48
CA THR A 21 16.64 -49.19 -9.46
C THR A 21 16.32 -47.73 -9.14
N LEU A 22 16.99 -47.10 -8.17
CA LEU A 22 16.85 -45.64 -7.91
C LEU A 22 17.26 -44.81 -9.12
N SER A 23 18.37 -45.16 -9.78
CA SER A 23 18.82 -44.45 -10.99
C SER A 23 17.83 -44.61 -12.14
N MET A 24 17.27 -45.81 -12.32
CA MET A 24 16.27 -46.06 -13.35
C MET A 24 14.94 -45.36 -13.02
N VAL A 25 14.52 -45.28 -11.75
CA VAL A 25 13.36 -44.48 -11.30
C VAL A 25 13.58 -42.98 -11.52
N LEU A 26 14.79 -42.48 -11.32
CA LEU A 26 15.14 -41.07 -11.62
C LEU A 26 15.14 -40.80 -13.14
N TRP A 27 15.52 -41.77 -13.96
CA TRP A 27 15.61 -41.60 -15.42
C TRP A 27 14.30 -41.87 -16.16
N THR A 28 13.47 -42.79 -15.65
CA THR A 28 12.15 -43.15 -16.22
C THR A 28 11.00 -42.29 -15.69
N ASN A 29 11.30 -41.31 -14.82
CA ASN A 29 10.33 -40.29 -14.42
C ASN A 29 10.78 -38.85 -14.81
N PRO A 30 10.95 -38.51 -16.12
CA PRO A 30 11.21 -37.14 -16.54
C PRO A 30 9.99 -36.21 -16.46
N ALA A 31 8.87 -36.67 -15.91
CA ALA A 31 7.63 -35.90 -15.89
C ALA A 31 6.78 -36.33 -14.71
N ASN A 32 7.05 -35.78 -13.52
CA ASN A 32 6.06 -35.54 -12.46
C ASN A 32 6.64 -34.69 -11.29
N TYR A 33 7.22 -33.54 -11.60
CA TYR A 33 7.12 -32.35 -10.70
C TYR A 33 5.76 -31.62 -10.90
N ARG A 34 4.80 -32.29 -11.54
CA ARG A 34 3.41 -31.88 -11.74
C ARG A 34 2.46 -32.98 -11.23
N SER A 35 2.61 -33.34 -9.96
CA SER A 35 1.57 -34.01 -9.16
C SER A 35 1.30 -33.06 -7.99
N LYS A 36 0.27 -32.22 -8.03
CA LYS A 36 -1.08 -32.55 -7.50
C LYS A 36 -1.06 -33.40 -6.23
N GLN A 37 -0.13 -33.14 -5.31
CA GLN A 37 -0.49 -33.19 -3.91
C GLN A 37 -1.34 -31.96 -3.61
N ASN A 38 -2.66 -32.18 -3.59
CA ASN A 38 -3.56 -31.43 -2.72
C ASN A 38 -3.20 -31.73 -1.25
N THR A 39 -1.97 -31.42 -0.84
CA THR A 39 -1.73 -31.00 0.53
C THR A 39 -2.39 -29.64 0.66
N ASN A 40 -3.14 -29.44 1.73
CA ASN A 40 -3.84 -28.20 2.06
C ASN A 40 -2.85 -27.03 2.32
N GLN A 41 -2.05 -26.64 1.32
CA GLN A 41 -1.20 -25.46 1.30
C GLN A 41 -1.87 -24.28 0.56
N ASN A 42 -3.04 -24.48 -0.05
CA ASN A 42 -3.85 -23.37 -0.57
C ASN A 42 -4.45 -22.49 0.54
N SER A 43 -4.54 -22.97 1.77
CA SER A 43 -5.12 -22.21 2.88
C SER A 43 -4.20 -21.07 3.38
N GLN A 44 -2.89 -21.13 3.14
CA GLN A 44 -1.96 -20.07 3.55
C GLN A 44 -1.76 -18.99 2.46
N THR A 45 -1.73 -19.36 1.18
CA THR A 45 -1.59 -18.41 0.05
C THR A 45 -2.85 -17.59 -0.22
N GLU A 46 -4.05 -18.13 -0.02
CA GLU A 46 -5.30 -17.35 -0.10
C GLU A 46 -5.43 -16.32 1.04
N SER A 47 -4.80 -16.57 2.19
CA SER A 47 -4.84 -15.68 3.37
C SER A 47 -3.98 -14.40 3.19
N MET A 48 -2.94 -14.47 2.35
CA MET A 48 -2.02 -13.35 2.09
C MET A 48 -2.59 -12.27 1.16
N ILE A 49 -3.48 -12.66 0.23
CA ILE A 49 -4.09 -11.73 -0.74
C ILE A 49 -5.26 -11.00 -0.07
N LYS A 50 -5.12 -9.68 0.13
CA LYS A 50 -6.19 -8.86 0.68
C LYS A 50 -7.10 -8.32 -0.41
N PRO A 51 -8.43 -8.29 -0.20
CA PRO A 51 -9.39 -7.79 -1.19
C PRO A 51 -9.14 -6.32 -1.54
N LYS A 52 -9.58 -5.88 -2.73
CA LYS A 52 -9.38 -4.50 -3.24
C LYS A 52 -9.73 -3.39 -2.24
N HIS A 53 -10.80 -3.57 -1.48
CA HIS A 53 -11.25 -2.58 -0.48
C HIS A 53 -10.30 -2.45 0.72
N TYR A 54 -9.38 -3.38 0.91
CA TYR A 54 -8.38 -3.33 1.95
C TYR A 54 -7.16 -2.50 1.50
N VAL A 55 -6.75 -2.67 0.24
CA VAL A 55 -5.64 -1.92 -0.37
C VAL A 55 -6.06 -0.48 -0.74
N PHE A 56 -7.21 -0.32 -1.40
CA PHE A 56 -7.77 0.98 -1.79
C PHE A 56 -8.73 1.51 -0.72
N THR A 57 -8.18 1.85 0.43
CA THR A 57 -8.92 2.44 1.56
C THR A 57 -8.41 3.85 1.85
N PRO A 58 -9.23 4.75 2.40
CA PRO A 58 -8.72 6.00 2.95
C PRO A 58 -7.62 5.72 3.98
N THR A 59 -6.64 6.61 4.07
CA THR A 59 -5.45 6.42 4.94
C THR A 59 -5.41 7.42 6.10
N GLN A 60 -6.30 8.42 6.11
CA GLN A 60 -6.39 9.39 7.18
C GLN A 60 -7.86 9.70 7.49
N ALA A 61 -8.18 9.87 8.78
CA ALA A 61 -9.46 10.35 9.26
C ALA A 61 -9.25 11.64 10.05
N VAL A 62 -10.05 12.66 9.75
CA VAL A 62 -10.10 13.93 10.48
C VAL A 62 -11.50 14.07 11.07
N TYR A 63 -11.59 14.21 12.39
CA TYR A 63 -12.83 14.50 13.08
C TYR A 63 -12.98 16.00 13.31
N THR A 64 -14.14 16.55 12.98
CA THR A 64 -14.54 17.93 13.26
C THR A 64 -15.63 17.90 14.33
N ASN A 65 -15.36 18.49 15.50
CA ASN A 65 -16.32 18.52 16.61
C ASN A 65 -17.44 19.57 16.37
N ARG A 66 -18.35 19.72 17.33
CA ARG A 66 -19.46 20.69 17.28
C ARG A 66 -18.99 22.15 17.17
N GLU A 67 -17.83 22.47 17.74
CA GLU A 67 -17.23 23.81 17.75
C GLU A 67 -16.40 24.09 16.49
N GLY A 68 -16.28 23.12 15.58
CA GLY A 68 -15.45 23.25 14.36
C GLY A 68 -13.96 22.94 14.56
N SER A 69 -13.55 22.54 15.77
CA SER A 69 -12.17 22.10 16.02
C SER A 69 -11.90 20.76 15.36
N GLN A 70 -10.76 20.66 14.66
CA GLN A 70 -10.38 19.49 13.88
C GLN A 70 -9.22 18.72 14.50
N LYS A 71 -9.31 17.39 14.45
CA LYS A 71 -8.29 16.48 14.97
C LYS A 71 -8.09 15.31 14.02
N ILE A 72 -6.84 14.98 13.68
CA ILE A 72 -6.51 13.73 13.00
C ILE A 72 -6.66 12.59 14.01
N MET A 73 -7.35 11.54 13.62
CA MET A 73 -7.56 10.33 14.41
C MET A 73 -6.43 9.34 14.13
N VAL A 74 -5.63 9.00 15.15
CA VAL A 74 -4.50 8.07 15.00
C VAL A 74 -4.94 6.65 15.35
N ASN A 75 -4.65 5.72 14.44
CA ASN A 75 -5.15 4.36 14.52
C ASN A 75 -4.19 3.46 15.32
N ARG A 76 -4.35 3.41 16.65
CA ARG A 76 -3.60 2.48 17.54
C ARG A 76 -4.45 1.34 18.09
N LEU A 77 -5.67 1.64 18.55
CA LEU A 77 -6.53 0.67 19.25
C LEU A 77 -7.85 0.41 18.50
N VAL A 78 -8.45 1.44 17.91
CA VAL A 78 -9.69 1.34 17.15
C VAL A 78 -9.59 2.13 15.85
N ASN A 79 -9.89 1.45 14.75
CA ASN A 79 -9.77 2.02 13.41
C ASN A 79 -11.05 2.75 12.99
N VAL A 80 -11.07 4.07 13.15
CA VAL A 80 -12.18 4.94 12.71
C VAL A 80 -12.52 4.73 11.23
N ILE A 81 -11.52 4.54 10.37
CA ILE A 81 -11.75 4.28 8.93
C ILE A 81 -12.49 2.94 8.75
N ALA A 82 -12.13 1.91 9.51
CA ALA A 82 -12.81 0.62 9.45
C ALA A 82 -14.27 0.71 9.92
N GLU A 83 -14.54 1.46 10.99
CA GLU A 83 -15.91 1.63 11.51
C GLU A 83 -16.80 2.44 10.56
N VAL A 84 -16.27 3.52 9.97
CA VAL A 84 -16.99 4.27 8.94
C VAL A 84 -17.27 3.37 7.72
N LYS A 85 -16.29 2.58 7.26
CA LYS A 85 -16.50 1.65 6.15
C LYS A 85 -17.55 0.59 6.47
N LYS A 86 -17.55 0.05 7.70
CA LYS A 86 -18.58 -0.88 8.16
C LYS A 86 -19.96 -0.25 8.04
N THR A 87 -20.11 0.99 8.51
CA THR A 87 -21.36 1.76 8.39
C THR A 87 -21.78 1.93 6.92
N MET A 88 -20.85 2.25 6.03
CA MET A 88 -21.15 2.45 4.60
C MET A 88 -21.54 1.19 3.84
N ARG A 89 -21.16 0.00 4.30
CA ARG A 89 -21.51 -1.29 3.66
C ARG A 89 -22.99 -1.62 3.78
N ASP A 90 -23.66 -1.06 4.79
CA ASP A 90 -25.07 -1.32 5.11
C ASP A 90 -26.03 -0.29 4.51
N TYR A 91 -25.53 0.66 3.71
CA TYR A 91 -26.37 1.68 3.07
C TYR A 91 -27.44 1.08 2.16
N LYS A 92 -28.66 1.59 2.30
CA LYS A 92 -29.83 1.22 1.49
C LYS A 92 -30.27 2.42 0.65
N ASP A 93 -30.68 2.10 -0.58
CA ASP A 93 -31.22 3.03 -1.57
C ASP A 93 -30.36 4.30 -1.80
N PRO A 94 -29.04 4.16 -2.01
CA PRO A 94 -28.18 5.31 -2.16
C PRO A 94 -28.48 6.03 -3.48
N SER A 95 -28.58 7.37 -3.42
CA SER A 95 -28.72 8.24 -4.59
C SER A 95 -27.71 9.39 -4.52
N ILE A 96 -27.18 9.82 -5.66
CA ILE A 96 -26.11 10.82 -5.74
C ILE A 96 -26.59 12.04 -6.52
N LYS A 97 -26.20 13.23 -6.06
CA LYS A 97 -26.41 14.51 -6.74
C LYS A 97 -25.15 15.36 -6.61
N GLU A 98 -24.69 15.95 -7.71
CA GLU A 98 -23.68 17.01 -7.67
C GLU A 98 -24.33 18.29 -7.12
N THR A 99 -23.78 18.83 -6.02
CA THR A 99 -24.31 20.03 -5.36
C THR A 99 -23.44 21.26 -5.58
N SER A 100 -22.17 21.06 -5.93
CA SER A 100 -21.25 22.15 -6.26
C SER A 100 -20.10 21.65 -7.13
N SER A 101 -19.58 22.54 -7.98
CA SER A 101 -18.45 22.30 -8.86
C SER A 101 -17.62 23.58 -8.98
N GLY A 102 -16.29 23.48 -8.84
CA GLY A 102 -15.37 24.62 -8.94
C GLY A 102 -15.38 25.60 -7.78
N SER A 103 -16.23 25.45 -6.76
CA SER A 103 -16.32 26.38 -5.63
C SER A 103 -15.49 25.91 -4.43
N GLN A 104 -14.37 26.60 -4.18
CA GLN A 104 -13.55 26.37 -2.98
C GLN A 104 -14.36 26.61 -1.70
N THR A 105 -15.17 27.66 -1.66
CA THR A 105 -15.98 28.03 -0.49
C THR A 105 -16.94 26.91 -0.12
N GLU A 106 -17.72 26.38 -1.08
CA GLU A 106 -18.68 25.31 -0.78
C GLU A 106 -17.96 23.99 -0.47
N TYR A 107 -16.87 23.69 -1.18
CA TYR A 107 -16.03 22.54 -0.87
C TYR A 107 -15.53 22.55 0.58
N PHE A 108 -14.93 23.64 1.04
CA PHE A 108 -14.39 23.72 2.41
C PHE A 108 -15.48 23.84 3.47
N LYS A 109 -16.62 24.45 3.16
CA LYS A 109 -17.80 24.44 4.03
C LYS A 109 -18.26 23.01 4.33
N ILE A 110 -18.33 22.14 3.32
CA ILE A 110 -18.71 20.74 3.50
C ILE A 110 -17.58 19.93 4.15
N ALA A 111 -16.33 20.12 3.72
CA ALA A 111 -15.18 19.39 4.27
C ALA A 111 -14.92 19.69 5.75
N ASN A 112 -15.18 20.93 6.17
CA ASN A 112 -14.98 21.39 7.55
C ASN A 112 -16.29 21.49 8.35
N GLN A 113 -17.37 20.87 7.88
CA GLN A 113 -18.65 20.97 8.58
C GLN A 113 -18.55 20.39 10.01
N PRO A 114 -19.11 21.05 11.02
CA PRO A 114 -19.14 20.53 12.39
C PRO A 114 -19.82 19.17 12.49
N ASN A 115 -19.45 18.40 13.52
CA ASN A 115 -19.98 17.06 13.78
C ASN A 115 -19.83 16.14 12.56
N SER A 116 -18.61 15.99 12.06
CA SER A 116 -18.33 15.14 10.91
C SER A 116 -16.99 14.44 11.00
N ILE A 117 -16.87 13.33 10.27
CA ILE A 117 -15.60 12.64 10.02
C ILE A 117 -15.30 12.77 8.53
N MET A 118 -14.14 13.33 8.20
CA MET A 118 -13.59 13.32 6.85
C MET A 118 -12.55 12.21 6.71
N LEU A 119 -12.85 11.22 5.88
CA LEU A 119 -11.88 10.25 5.41
C LEU A 119 -11.16 10.76 4.16
N SER A 120 -9.87 10.47 4.08
CA SER A 120 -9.00 11.01 3.04
C SER A 120 -8.25 9.91 2.31
N TYR A 121 -8.35 9.90 1.00
CA TYR A 121 -7.40 9.20 0.14
C TYR A 121 -6.16 10.08 -0.09
N PRO A 122 -4.96 9.51 -0.19
CA PRO A 122 -3.74 10.27 -0.48
C PRO A 122 -3.68 10.78 -1.94
N THR A 123 -4.47 10.15 -2.81
CA THR A 123 -4.75 10.57 -4.19
C THR A 123 -6.15 10.17 -4.62
N PRO A 124 -6.73 10.83 -5.64
CA PRO A 124 -8.05 10.49 -6.14
C PRO A 124 -8.17 9.02 -6.55
N VAL A 125 -9.27 8.38 -6.15
CA VAL A 125 -9.70 7.07 -6.65
C VAL A 125 -10.96 7.22 -7.47
N SER A 126 -11.26 6.27 -8.35
CA SER A 126 -12.53 6.30 -9.08
C SER A 126 -13.70 5.82 -8.22
N MET A 127 -14.92 6.26 -8.53
CA MET A 127 -16.15 5.81 -7.88
C MET A 127 -16.28 4.29 -7.93
N LYS A 128 -15.86 3.65 -9.04
CA LYS A 128 -15.87 2.18 -9.16
C LYS A 128 -14.88 1.50 -8.20
N ILE A 129 -13.73 2.12 -7.91
CA ILE A 129 -12.81 1.62 -6.89
C ILE A 129 -13.39 1.83 -5.49
N LEU A 130 -13.93 3.02 -5.20
CA LEU A 130 -14.62 3.33 -3.95
C LEU A 130 -15.79 2.36 -3.68
N ASN A 131 -16.51 1.94 -4.72
CA ASN A 131 -17.65 1.04 -4.62
C ASN A 131 -17.34 -0.28 -3.88
N ASN A 132 -16.09 -0.76 -3.95
CA ASN A 132 -15.64 -1.94 -3.20
C ASN A 132 -15.63 -1.72 -1.68
N ASN A 133 -15.41 -0.48 -1.21
CA ASN A 133 -15.42 -0.16 0.21
C ASN A 133 -16.82 -0.15 0.82
N VAL A 134 -17.84 -0.02 -0.02
CA VAL A 134 -19.25 0.12 0.38
C VAL A 134 -20.08 -1.07 -0.06
N ASN A 135 -19.51 -2.28 -0.16
CA ASN A 135 -20.22 -3.49 -0.56
C ASN A 135 -21.08 -3.32 -1.83
N ASN A 136 -20.52 -2.65 -2.84
CA ASN A 136 -21.16 -2.38 -4.13
C ASN A 136 -22.46 -1.55 -4.10
N ARG A 137 -22.76 -0.87 -2.99
CA ARG A 137 -23.97 -0.03 -2.86
C ARG A 137 -24.01 1.12 -3.88
N PHE A 138 -22.86 1.63 -4.31
CA PHE A 138 -22.74 2.73 -5.29
C PHE A 138 -22.61 2.25 -6.75
N LYS A 139 -22.98 0.99 -7.05
CA LYS A 139 -22.81 0.40 -8.40
C LYS A 139 -23.41 1.23 -9.54
N LYS A 140 -24.55 1.89 -9.29
CA LYS A 140 -25.29 2.71 -10.26
C LYS A 140 -24.76 4.14 -10.41
N PHE A 141 -23.81 4.57 -9.58
CA PHE A 141 -23.31 5.94 -9.64
C PHE A 141 -22.40 6.16 -10.85
N PRO A 142 -22.40 7.39 -11.42
CA PRO A 142 -21.45 7.78 -12.44
C PRO A 142 -20.00 7.63 -11.97
N ASN A 143 -19.08 7.32 -12.89
CA ASN A 143 -17.70 7.03 -12.55
C ASN A 143 -16.83 8.30 -12.43
N HIS A 144 -17.11 9.13 -11.43
CA HIS A 144 -16.28 10.28 -11.08
C HIS A 144 -15.08 9.89 -10.20
N THR A 145 -14.11 10.79 -10.04
CA THR A 145 -13.02 10.63 -9.08
C THR A 145 -13.38 11.25 -7.73
N VAL A 146 -12.89 10.64 -6.66
CA VAL A 146 -13.17 11.00 -5.26
C VAL A 146 -11.86 11.00 -4.49
N THR A 147 -11.64 12.04 -3.70
CA THR A 147 -10.47 12.17 -2.82
C THR A 147 -10.85 12.14 -1.35
N ARG A 148 -12.03 12.66 -1.00
CA ARG A 148 -12.53 12.72 0.38
C ARG A 148 -13.93 12.12 0.51
N ILE A 149 -14.22 11.56 1.67
CA ILE A 149 -15.55 11.11 2.08
C ILE A 149 -15.85 11.82 3.38
N VAL A 150 -16.90 12.63 3.44
CA VAL A 150 -17.32 13.31 4.66
C VAL A 150 -18.62 12.70 5.14
N LEU A 151 -18.59 12.23 6.38
CA LEU A 151 -19.70 11.60 7.07
C LEU A 151 -20.16 12.49 8.23
N PRO A 152 -21.36 13.11 8.17
CA PRO A 152 -21.97 13.72 9.34
C PRO A 152 -22.20 12.69 10.46
N THR A 153 -21.87 13.03 11.71
CA THR A 153 -22.05 12.15 12.87
C THR A 153 -23.41 12.33 13.56
N THR A 154 -24.17 13.33 13.15
CA THR A 154 -25.51 13.67 13.66
C THR A 154 -26.62 13.44 12.64
N ASP A 155 -26.30 13.33 11.35
CA ASP A 155 -27.26 13.09 10.27
C ASP A 155 -26.88 11.81 9.51
N SER A 156 -27.65 10.74 9.73
CA SER A 156 -27.43 9.44 9.09
C SER A 156 -28.12 9.27 7.73
N THR A 157 -28.72 10.33 7.18
CA THR A 157 -29.46 10.25 5.91
C THR A 157 -28.62 10.67 4.71
N LYS A 158 -27.40 11.17 4.92
CA LYS A 158 -26.54 11.64 3.85
C LYS A 158 -25.06 11.53 4.17
N ILE A 159 -24.26 11.47 3.12
CA ILE A 159 -22.81 11.63 3.15
C ILE A 159 -22.38 12.54 2.00
N TYR A 160 -21.13 12.98 2.00
CA TYR A 160 -20.56 13.75 0.91
C TYR A 160 -19.31 13.10 0.36
N LEU A 161 -19.16 13.12 -0.96
CA LEU A 161 -17.95 12.72 -1.67
C LEU A 161 -17.36 13.97 -2.31
N LEU A 162 -16.08 14.25 -2.06
CA LEU A 162 -15.42 15.44 -2.59
C LEU A 162 -14.23 15.10 -3.48
N ASN A 163 -13.95 16.00 -4.41
CA ASN A 163 -12.80 15.94 -5.30
C ASN A 163 -11.91 17.18 -5.15
N ASP A 164 -10.65 16.97 -4.79
CA ASP A 164 -9.70 18.04 -4.51
C ASP A 164 -9.20 18.76 -5.78
N GLN A 165 -9.31 18.14 -6.96
CA GLN A 165 -8.77 18.66 -8.22
C GLN A 165 -9.64 19.79 -8.80
N ASP A 166 -10.96 19.63 -8.74
CA ASP A 166 -11.95 20.55 -9.32
C ASP A 166 -12.94 21.10 -8.27
N PHE A 167 -12.64 20.91 -6.98
CA PHE A 167 -13.46 21.33 -5.85
C PHE A 167 -14.93 20.88 -5.95
N LYS A 168 -15.17 19.72 -6.55
CA LYS A 168 -16.53 19.16 -6.68
C LYS A 168 -17.03 18.57 -5.38
N VAL A 169 -18.33 18.72 -5.17
CA VAL A 169 -19.08 18.18 -4.04
C VAL A 169 -20.26 17.36 -4.56
N TYR A 170 -20.28 16.09 -4.19
CA TYR A 170 -21.39 15.19 -4.42
C TYR A 170 -22.07 14.86 -3.10
N GLN A 171 -23.36 15.13 -3.00
CA GLN A 171 -24.18 14.66 -1.88
C GLN A 171 -24.75 13.28 -2.23
N VAL A 172 -24.56 12.32 -1.34
CA VAL A 172 -25.14 10.99 -1.43
C VAL A 172 -26.20 10.84 -0.35
N LYS A 173 -27.47 10.72 -0.74
CA LYS A 173 -28.57 10.41 0.19
C LYS A 173 -28.67 8.91 0.38
N VAL A 174 -28.94 8.46 1.60
CA VAL A 174 -29.13 7.05 1.99
C VAL A 174 -30.29 6.93 2.96
N LYS A 175 -30.88 5.73 3.07
CA LYS A 175 -31.89 5.48 4.11
C LYS A 175 -31.29 5.72 5.51
N LYS A 176 -32.09 6.32 6.40
CA LYS A 176 -31.74 6.53 7.81
C LYS A 176 -31.26 5.22 8.44
N HIS A 177 -30.12 5.27 9.12
CA HIS A 177 -29.50 4.13 9.80
C HIS A 177 -28.90 4.56 11.15
N SER A 178 -28.45 3.58 11.94
CA SER A 178 -27.85 3.83 13.24
C SER A 178 -26.39 4.28 13.10
N LEU A 179 -26.01 5.35 13.80
CA LEU A 179 -24.61 5.80 13.97
C LEU A 179 -24.04 5.44 15.34
N LYS A 180 -24.74 4.58 16.11
CA LYS A 180 -24.38 4.28 17.51
C LYS A 180 -22.96 3.73 17.63
N SER A 181 -22.59 2.74 16.83
CA SER A 181 -21.25 2.11 16.87
C SER A 181 -20.16 3.12 16.53
N LEU A 182 -20.34 3.91 15.47
CA LEU A 182 -19.41 4.96 15.10
C LEU A 182 -19.26 6.01 16.20
N ASN A 183 -20.37 6.51 16.74
CA ASN A 183 -20.35 7.53 17.80
C ASN A 183 -19.75 6.99 19.09
N ASN A 184 -19.86 5.69 19.37
CA ASN A 184 -19.17 5.05 20.49
C ASN A 184 -17.65 5.04 20.26
N VAL A 185 -17.19 4.69 19.07
CA VAL A 185 -15.76 4.74 18.72
C VAL A 185 -15.21 6.16 18.91
N LEU A 186 -15.94 7.19 18.51
CA LEU A 186 -15.51 8.59 18.68
C LEU A 186 -15.39 9.04 20.15
N LYS A 187 -16.09 8.37 21.08
CA LYS A 187 -16.01 8.68 22.52
C LYS A 187 -14.84 8.00 23.22
N LEU A 188 -14.20 7.02 22.58
CA LEU A 188 -13.04 6.35 23.16
C LEU A 188 -11.87 7.33 23.27
N SER A 189 -11.10 7.20 24.35
CA SER A 189 -9.85 7.94 24.52
C SER A 189 -8.83 7.45 23.48
N MET A 190 -8.76 8.17 22.35
CA MET A 190 -7.86 7.88 21.25
C MET A 190 -6.76 8.93 21.18
N ARG A 191 -5.59 8.50 20.71
CA ARG A 191 -4.54 9.44 20.34
C ARG A 191 -5.02 10.28 19.15
N THR A 192 -4.94 11.59 19.31
CA THR A 192 -5.34 12.55 18.29
C THR A 192 -4.28 13.61 18.08
N ILE A 193 -4.27 14.22 16.90
CA ILE A 193 -3.36 15.31 16.56
C ILE A 193 -4.20 16.53 16.15
N PRO A 194 -4.10 17.68 16.85
CA PRO A 194 -4.77 18.91 16.44
C PRO A 194 -4.39 19.32 15.03
N ALA A 195 -5.39 19.57 14.19
CA ALA A 195 -5.18 19.84 12.78
C ALA A 195 -6.18 20.86 12.23
N THR A 196 -5.92 21.34 11.01
CA THR A 196 -6.84 22.20 10.25
C THR A 196 -6.77 21.83 8.77
N PHE A 197 -7.91 21.57 8.16
CA PHE A 197 -8.00 21.33 6.73
C PHE A 197 -8.26 22.63 5.97
N LYS A 198 -7.28 23.04 5.17
CA LYS A 198 -7.28 24.33 4.47
C LYS A 198 -6.52 24.26 3.15
N LEU A 199 -6.53 25.36 2.40
CA LEU A 199 -5.73 25.51 1.19
C LEU A 199 -4.25 25.74 1.51
N PHE A 200 -3.40 25.08 0.74
CA PHE A 200 -1.98 25.33 0.63
C PHE A 200 -1.56 25.18 -0.83
N ASN A 201 -0.93 26.21 -1.41
CA ASN A 201 -0.61 26.24 -2.84
C ASN A 201 -1.79 25.86 -3.74
N LYS A 202 -2.97 26.44 -3.46
CA LYS A 202 -4.24 26.16 -4.17
C LYS A 202 -4.71 24.70 -4.12
N LYS A 203 -4.16 23.88 -3.21
CA LYS A 203 -4.55 22.49 -3.00
C LYS A 203 -5.02 22.27 -1.57
N PRO A 204 -6.06 21.44 -1.33
CA PRO A 204 -6.44 21.07 0.02
C PRO A 204 -5.35 20.28 0.74
N LEU A 205 -5.05 20.66 1.99
CA LEU A 205 -4.05 20.02 2.84
C LEU A 205 -4.51 20.03 4.30
N VAL A 206 -4.23 18.95 5.03
CA VAL A 206 -4.40 18.88 6.48
C VAL A 206 -3.14 19.43 7.15
N TYR A 207 -3.22 20.61 7.74
CA TYR A 207 -2.18 21.20 8.57
C TYR A 207 -2.21 20.61 9.96
N VAL A 208 -1.04 20.20 10.47
CA VAL A 208 -0.87 19.88 11.88
C VAL A 208 -0.55 21.17 12.63
N ASN A 209 -1.36 21.47 13.65
CA ASN A 209 -1.37 22.79 14.30
C ASN A 209 -0.31 22.94 15.39
N THR A 210 0.09 21.84 16.03
CA THR A 210 1.03 21.82 17.15
C THR A 210 2.17 20.84 16.89
N SER A 211 3.23 20.89 17.70
CA SER A 211 4.21 19.82 17.69
C SER A 211 3.58 18.49 18.07
N VAL A 212 4.07 17.40 17.48
CA VAL A 212 3.56 16.05 17.71
C VAL A 212 4.70 15.15 18.15
N GLN A 213 4.53 14.51 19.30
CA GLN A 213 5.41 13.41 19.72
C GLN A 213 5.02 12.15 18.99
N MET A 214 5.99 11.47 18.38
CA MET A 214 5.83 10.24 17.60
C MET A 214 6.80 9.18 18.12
N GLU A 215 6.31 7.96 18.26
CA GLU A 215 7.09 6.85 18.77
C GLU A 215 7.87 6.21 17.61
N PRO A 216 9.20 6.09 17.69
CA PRO A 216 9.96 5.31 16.72
C PRO A 216 9.72 3.82 16.93
N TYR A 217 9.78 3.04 15.85
CA TYR A 217 9.61 1.59 15.90
C TYR A 217 10.84 0.85 15.42
N GLU A 218 10.98 -0.38 15.89
CA GLU A 218 11.90 -1.36 15.36
C GLU A 218 11.08 -2.52 14.79
N TYR A 219 11.50 -3.08 13.67
CA TYR A 219 10.78 -4.15 12.98
C TYR A 219 11.73 -5.23 12.50
N LEU A 220 11.26 -6.48 12.56
CA LEU A 220 11.85 -7.56 11.79
C LEU A 220 11.42 -7.45 10.33
N VAL A 221 12.39 -7.66 9.44
CA VAL A 221 12.17 -7.69 7.99
C VAL A 221 11.92 -9.13 7.55
N ASP A 222 10.74 -9.35 6.97
CA ASP A 222 10.46 -10.57 6.21
C ASP A 222 11.06 -10.49 4.80
N ARG A 223 11.48 -11.66 4.32
CA ARG A 223 12.17 -11.83 3.04
C ARG A 223 11.68 -13.09 2.36
N GLN A 224 11.09 -12.92 1.18
CA GLN A 224 10.82 -14.02 0.27
C GLN A 224 12.05 -14.28 -0.62
N SER A 225 12.27 -15.54 -1.01
CA SER A 225 13.37 -15.92 -1.90
C SER A 225 13.17 -15.38 -3.32
N GLU A 226 14.24 -15.29 -4.10
CA GLU A 226 14.12 -14.93 -5.53
C GLU A 226 13.26 -15.97 -6.27
N ASP A 227 13.43 -17.26 -5.95
CA ASP A 227 12.66 -18.37 -6.51
C ASP A 227 11.17 -18.30 -6.22
N TYR A 228 10.78 -17.76 -5.05
CA TYR A 228 9.38 -17.48 -4.74
C TYR A 228 8.76 -16.56 -5.80
N TYR A 229 9.43 -15.44 -6.11
CA TYR A 229 8.91 -14.50 -7.10
C TYR A 229 9.02 -15.03 -8.53
N VAL A 230 10.07 -15.79 -8.85
CA VAL A 230 10.20 -16.46 -10.16
C VAL A 230 9.03 -17.41 -10.38
N SER A 231 8.79 -18.33 -9.43
CA SER A 231 7.68 -19.29 -9.52
C SER A 231 6.31 -18.61 -9.58
N ARG A 232 6.16 -17.44 -8.97
CA ARG A 232 4.88 -16.71 -8.91
C ARG A 232 4.61 -15.86 -10.16
N LEU A 233 5.62 -15.19 -10.70
CA LEU A 233 5.47 -14.19 -11.75
C LEU A 233 5.85 -14.70 -13.14
N LEU A 234 6.65 -15.77 -13.21
CA LEU A 234 7.14 -16.33 -14.48
C LEU A 234 6.57 -17.72 -14.79
N SER A 235 5.83 -18.39 -13.90
CA SER A 235 5.23 -19.71 -14.17
C SER A 235 3.87 -19.59 -14.86
N ASP A 236 3.86 -19.09 -16.09
CA ASP A 236 2.67 -19.13 -16.95
C ASP A 236 2.68 -20.42 -17.80
N ASP A 237 1.54 -20.87 -18.32
CA ASP A 237 1.48 -22.13 -19.09
C ASP A 237 2.38 -22.12 -20.35
N ASP A 238 2.71 -20.92 -20.84
CA ASP A 238 3.57 -20.65 -21.99
C ASP A 238 5.08 -20.55 -21.63
N SER A 239 5.46 -20.49 -20.35
CA SER A 239 6.86 -20.28 -19.92
C SER A 239 7.64 -21.61 -19.83
N GLN A 240 7.90 -22.23 -20.98
CA GLN A 240 8.53 -23.56 -21.01
C GLN A 240 10.03 -23.55 -20.69
N ASN A 241 10.70 -22.39 -20.73
CA ASN A 241 12.15 -22.28 -20.50
C ASN A 241 12.54 -20.96 -19.81
N ILE A 242 12.60 -20.97 -18.47
CA ILE A 242 13.11 -19.82 -17.70
C ILE A 242 14.64 -19.88 -17.66
N ASN A 243 15.30 -18.88 -18.25
CA ASN A 243 16.76 -18.74 -18.18
C ASN A 243 17.16 -17.69 -17.15
N ALA A 244 18.29 -17.91 -16.48
CA ALA A 244 18.88 -16.96 -15.55
C ALA A 244 20.20 -16.37 -16.10
N LYS A 245 20.35 -15.05 -16.03
CA LYS A 245 21.59 -14.32 -16.35
C LYS A 245 22.04 -13.54 -15.13
N ARG A 246 23.25 -13.81 -14.63
CA ARG A 246 23.82 -13.12 -13.46
C ARG A 246 24.91 -12.15 -13.89
N ARG A 247 24.85 -10.90 -13.41
CA ARG A 247 25.85 -9.85 -13.64
C ARG A 247 26.08 -9.06 -12.35
N LYS A 248 27.20 -9.29 -11.68
CA LYS A 248 27.57 -8.63 -10.41
C LYS A 248 26.42 -8.75 -9.38
N ASN A 249 25.77 -7.61 -9.06
CA ASN A 249 24.70 -7.49 -8.07
C ASN A 249 23.29 -7.68 -8.66
N VAL A 250 23.19 -8.10 -9.92
CA VAL A 250 21.93 -8.23 -10.64
C VAL A 250 21.76 -9.65 -11.16
N VAL A 251 20.57 -10.20 -10.95
CA VAL A 251 20.13 -11.47 -11.55
C VAL A 251 18.88 -11.18 -12.37
N ILE A 252 18.84 -11.71 -13.59
CA ILE A 252 17.71 -11.56 -14.50
C ILE A 252 17.21 -12.96 -14.87
N TYR A 253 15.95 -13.23 -14.57
CA TYR A 253 15.20 -14.39 -15.01
C TYR A 253 14.27 -13.98 -16.15
N GLY A 254 14.09 -14.82 -17.17
CA GLY A 254 13.13 -14.53 -18.23
C GLY A 254 12.77 -15.75 -19.07
N ASP A 255 11.60 -15.68 -19.71
CA ASP A 255 10.99 -16.73 -20.55
C ASP A 255 11.44 -16.67 -22.03
N GLN A 256 12.56 -15.99 -22.29
CA GLN A 256 13.14 -15.68 -23.61
C GLN A 256 12.32 -14.73 -24.52
N ASN A 257 11.02 -14.54 -24.30
CA ASN A 257 10.14 -13.87 -25.27
C ASN A 257 9.39 -12.64 -24.74
N SER A 258 8.90 -12.64 -23.51
CA SER A 258 7.84 -11.70 -23.12
C SER A 258 7.86 -11.21 -21.68
N MET A 259 8.49 -11.95 -20.77
CA MET A 259 8.53 -11.61 -19.35
C MET A 259 9.95 -11.63 -18.82
N GLU A 260 10.26 -10.63 -17.99
CA GLU A 260 11.56 -10.50 -17.34
C GLU A 260 11.38 -10.17 -15.87
N LEU A 261 12.14 -10.86 -15.01
CA LEU A 261 12.23 -10.59 -13.59
C LEU A 261 13.68 -10.32 -13.20
N MET A 262 13.96 -9.09 -12.79
CA MET A 262 15.28 -8.63 -12.39
C MET A 262 15.34 -8.41 -10.87
N PHE A 263 16.34 -8.96 -10.20
CA PHE A 263 16.64 -8.68 -8.79
C PHE A 263 17.97 -7.95 -8.65
N ASN A 264 18.00 -6.94 -7.79
CA ASN A 264 19.22 -6.23 -7.42
C ASN A 264 19.52 -6.43 -5.93
N SER A 265 20.60 -7.14 -5.63
CA SER A 265 20.99 -7.50 -4.26
C SER A 265 21.44 -6.28 -3.43
N LYS A 266 22.06 -5.28 -4.06
CA LYS A 266 22.53 -4.05 -3.40
C LYS A 266 21.36 -3.17 -2.95
N THR A 267 20.40 -2.95 -3.83
CA THR A 267 19.22 -2.11 -3.53
C THR A 267 18.10 -2.88 -2.85
N ARG A 268 18.15 -4.22 -2.84
CA ARG A 268 17.08 -5.10 -2.37
C ARG A 268 15.74 -4.84 -3.07
N MET A 269 15.82 -4.75 -4.39
CA MET A 269 14.67 -4.42 -5.25
C MET A 269 14.47 -5.48 -6.32
N GLY A 270 13.22 -5.85 -6.56
CA GLY A 270 12.77 -6.61 -7.71
C GLY A 270 12.13 -5.72 -8.76
N ARG A 271 12.24 -6.11 -10.03
CA ARG A 271 11.53 -5.52 -11.16
C ARG A 271 11.00 -6.61 -12.06
N PHE A 272 9.69 -6.68 -12.18
CA PHE A 272 9.00 -7.50 -13.16
C PHE A 272 8.60 -6.64 -14.36
N SER A 273 8.87 -7.12 -15.57
CA SER A 273 8.43 -6.51 -16.83
C SER A 273 7.67 -7.54 -17.64
N ASP A 274 6.46 -7.17 -18.06
CA ASP A 274 5.56 -7.99 -18.87
C ASP A 274 5.32 -7.21 -20.17
N TYR A 275 5.90 -7.70 -21.26
CA TYR A 275 5.88 -7.05 -22.57
C TYR A 275 4.72 -7.51 -23.45
N ARG A 276 3.87 -8.41 -22.94
CA ARG A 276 2.71 -8.92 -23.68
C ARG A 276 1.67 -7.83 -23.92
N PRO A 277 0.91 -7.89 -25.02
CA PRO A 277 -0.21 -6.99 -25.27
C PRO A 277 -1.23 -7.00 -24.13
N ASN A 278 -1.42 -5.87 -23.45
CA ASN A 278 -2.49 -5.70 -22.46
C ASN A 278 -3.53 -4.71 -22.99
N LYS A 279 -4.82 -5.04 -22.87
CA LYS A 279 -5.93 -4.14 -23.21
C LYS A 279 -6.17 -3.12 -22.09
N ASN A 280 -5.13 -2.47 -21.58
CA ASN A 280 -5.29 -1.52 -20.48
C ASN A 280 -5.79 -0.18 -21.02
N ARG A 281 -7.05 0.14 -20.72
CA ARG A 281 -7.68 1.41 -21.12
C ARG A 281 -7.09 2.55 -20.29
N GLN A 282 -6.85 3.71 -20.90
CA GLN A 282 -6.21 4.87 -20.25
C GLN A 282 -6.95 5.47 -19.04
N ASN A 283 -8.17 5.00 -18.74
CA ASN A 283 -8.95 5.52 -17.63
C ASN A 283 -8.42 5.02 -16.27
N ILE A 284 -8.54 5.87 -15.25
CA ILE A 284 -8.07 5.59 -13.89
C ILE A 284 -8.63 4.28 -13.30
N THR A 285 -9.89 3.91 -13.57
CA THR A 285 -10.46 2.67 -13.03
C THR A 285 -9.74 1.43 -13.55
N SER A 286 -9.46 1.39 -14.86
CA SER A 286 -8.74 0.28 -15.49
C SER A 286 -7.30 0.20 -14.97
N VAL A 287 -6.61 1.35 -14.88
CA VAL A 287 -5.23 1.41 -14.36
C VAL A 287 -5.17 0.91 -12.91
N LEU A 288 -6.06 1.39 -12.03
CA LEU A 288 -6.09 0.98 -10.63
C LEU A 288 -6.44 -0.51 -10.46
N ASN A 289 -7.41 -1.02 -11.23
CA ASN A 289 -7.76 -2.45 -11.21
C ASN A 289 -6.58 -3.32 -11.66
N ASN A 290 -5.93 -2.96 -12.75
CA ASN A 290 -4.77 -3.69 -13.26
C ASN A 290 -3.61 -3.66 -12.26
N SER A 291 -3.33 -2.49 -11.66
CA SER A 291 -2.27 -2.36 -10.65
C SER A 291 -2.51 -3.26 -9.43
N TYR A 292 -3.77 -3.44 -9.03
CA TYR A 292 -4.11 -4.37 -7.95
C TYR A 292 -3.95 -5.83 -8.37
N ASN A 293 -4.30 -6.19 -9.60
CA ASN A 293 -4.08 -7.57 -10.06
C ASN A 293 -2.59 -7.90 -10.02
N LYS A 294 -1.72 -7.02 -10.54
CA LYS A 294 -0.26 -7.21 -10.45
C LYS A 294 0.25 -7.24 -9.00
N LEU A 295 -0.33 -6.44 -8.11
CA LEU A 295 -0.05 -6.51 -6.67
C LEU A 295 -0.46 -7.86 -6.06
N SER A 296 -1.59 -8.41 -6.47
CA SER A 296 -2.09 -9.73 -6.05
C SER A 296 -1.22 -10.87 -6.58
N ASP A 297 -0.72 -10.73 -7.82
CA ASP A 297 0.16 -11.70 -8.45
C ASP A 297 1.44 -11.85 -7.63
N LEU A 298 1.97 -10.79 -7.01
CA LEU A 298 3.15 -10.88 -6.13
C LEU A 298 3.00 -11.84 -4.94
N GLY A 299 1.77 -12.12 -4.49
CA GLY A 299 1.51 -13.02 -3.37
C GLY A 299 2.01 -12.56 -2.00
N LEU A 300 2.43 -11.30 -1.87
CA LEU A 300 2.94 -10.76 -0.61
C LEU A 300 1.80 -10.45 0.37
N PRO A 301 2.02 -10.56 1.69
CA PRO A 301 1.03 -10.16 2.68
C PRO A 301 0.75 -8.65 2.54
N LEU A 302 -0.50 -8.31 2.23
CA LEU A 302 -0.93 -6.92 1.99
C LEU A 302 -1.54 -6.25 3.23
N ASP A 303 -1.44 -6.86 4.41
CA ASP A 303 -2.02 -6.41 5.69
C ASP A 303 -1.75 -4.93 5.97
N ASN A 304 -0.55 -4.45 5.66
CA ASN A 304 -0.16 -3.07 5.90
C ASN A 304 0.08 -2.27 4.62
N VAL A 305 -0.14 -2.86 3.45
CA VAL A 305 0.08 -2.21 2.15
C VAL A 305 -1.19 -1.47 1.72
N ARG A 306 -1.06 -0.18 1.39
CA ARG A 306 -2.16 0.67 0.93
C ARG A 306 -1.78 1.42 -0.34
N PHE A 307 -2.79 1.74 -1.14
CA PHE A 307 -2.67 2.70 -2.24
C PHE A 307 -2.22 4.06 -1.70
N PHE A 308 -1.21 4.65 -2.34
CA PHE A 308 -0.57 5.87 -1.87
C PHE A 308 -0.55 7.00 -2.91
N ASP A 309 -0.30 6.66 -4.18
CA ASP A 309 -0.20 7.68 -5.22
C ASP A 309 -0.62 7.13 -6.58
N TYR A 310 -1.12 8.02 -7.43
CA TYR A 310 -1.34 7.77 -8.85
C TYR A 310 -0.88 8.98 -9.66
N ASP A 311 0.13 8.77 -10.49
CA ASP A 311 0.56 9.72 -11.49
C ASP A 311 -0.10 9.37 -12.84
N SER A 312 -1.03 10.21 -13.26
CA SER A 312 -1.76 10.03 -14.52
C SER A 312 -0.90 10.22 -15.77
N GLY A 313 0.16 11.04 -15.70
CA GLY A 313 1.06 11.30 -16.82
C GLY A 313 1.92 10.09 -17.15
N SER A 314 2.49 9.46 -16.12
CA SER A 314 3.30 8.24 -16.29
C SER A 314 2.50 6.94 -16.18
N ARG A 315 1.21 7.03 -15.80
CA ARG A 315 0.34 5.90 -15.40
C ARG A 315 1.00 5.00 -14.36
N THR A 316 1.61 5.63 -13.36
CA THR A 316 2.30 4.94 -12.27
C THR A 316 1.40 4.94 -11.03
N VAL A 317 1.09 3.75 -10.55
CA VAL A 317 0.40 3.52 -9.27
C VAL A 317 1.43 3.13 -8.23
N MET A 318 1.42 3.80 -7.08
CA MET A 318 2.32 3.54 -5.97
C MET A 318 1.55 3.00 -4.77
N TYR A 319 2.08 1.94 -4.19
CA TYR A 319 1.65 1.36 -2.93
C TYR A 319 2.73 1.51 -1.87
N ARG A 320 2.32 1.74 -0.62
CA ARG A 320 3.23 1.84 0.53
C ARG A 320 2.75 0.97 1.67
N THR A 321 3.70 0.49 2.46
CA THR A 321 3.43 -0.10 3.76
C THR A 321 3.16 1.01 4.77
N PHE A 322 2.23 0.78 5.68
CA PHE A 322 1.79 1.70 6.73
C PHE A 322 2.01 1.07 8.11
N VAL A 323 2.40 1.88 9.09
CA VAL A 323 2.50 1.52 10.50
C VAL A 323 1.73 2.55 11.31
N GLU A 324 0.82 2.09 12.17
CA GLU A 324 -0.06 2.95 12.98
C GLU A 324 -0.83 4.01 12.16
N GLY A 325 -1.15 3.70 10.90
CA GLY A 325 -1.83 4.62 9.98
C GLY A 325 -0.92 5.63 9.27
N PHE A 326 0.40 5.55 9.44
CA PHE A 326 1.37 6.41 8.75
C PHE A 326 2.20 5.65 7.71
N PRO A 327 2.46 6.22 6.53
CA PRO A 327 3.24 5.57 5.48
C PRO A 327 4.73 5.45 5.84
N ILE A 328 5.36 4.36 5.40
CA ILE A 328 6.80 4.16 5.47
C ILE A 328 7.47 4.67 4.18
N PHE A 329 8.58 5.39 4.34
CA PHE A 329 9.40 5.97 3.28
C PHE A 329 10.82 5.41 3.28
N ARG A 330 11.30 4.99 2.11
CA ARG A 330 12.69 4.61 1.88
C ARG A 330 13.54 5.83 1.51
N ALA A 331 14.86 5.72 1.65
CA ALA A 331 15.80 6.79 1.37
C ALA A 331 15.71 7.35 -0.06
N ASN A 332 15.44 6.49 -1.05
CA ASN A 332 15.22 6.88 -2.45
C ASN A 332 13.79 7.41 -2.73
N GLY A 333 12.98 7.60 -1.69
CA GLY A 333 11.57 7.98 -1.81
C GLY A 333 10.67 6.86 -2.36
N PHE A 334 11.20 5.67 -2.65
CA PHE A 334 10.39 4.56 -3.14
C PHE A 334 9.38 4.11 -2.08
N GLY A 335 8.23 3.63 -2.56
CA GLY A 335 7.21 3.00 -1.74
C GLY A 335 7.60 1.58 -1.33
N THR A 336 6.61 0.70 -1.40
CA THR A 336 6.81 -0.74 -1.30
C THR A 336 6.73 -1.37 -2.68
N ILE A 337 5.73 -0.96 -3.47
CA ILE A 337 5.44 -1.51 -4.79
C ILE A 337 4.99 -0.37 -5.71
N SER A 338 5.45 -0.36 -6.96
CA SER A 338 4.98 0.54 -7.99
C SER A 338 4.65 -0.23 -9.26
N THR A 339 3.51 0.02 -9.86
CA THR A 339 3.15 -0.52 -11.19
C THR A 339 3.04 0.62 -12.19
N ARG A 340 3.62 0.45 -13.37
CA ARG A 340 3.61 1.43 -14.45
C ARG A 340 3.19 0.77 -15.76
N THR A 341 2.36 1.46 -16.52
CA THR A 341 2.01 1.10 -17.90
C THR A 341 2.84 1.94 -18.87
N ILE A 342 3.88 1.34 -19.46
CA ILE A 342 4.90 2.04 -20.26
C ILE A 342 4.29 2.56 -21.57
N ASN A 343 3.67 1.67 -22.36
CA ASN A 343 2.92 1.99 -23.59
C ASN A 343 1.47 1.45 -23.48
N SER A 344 0.75 1.25 -24.58
CA SER A 344 -0.62 0.71 -24.57
C SER A 344 -0.72 -0.74 -24.05
N SER A 345 0.40 -1.46 -23.87
CA SER A 345 0.43 -2.88 -23.58
C SER A 345 1.38 -3.29 -22.46
N ALA A 346 2.65 -2.85 -22.53
CA ALA A 346 3.72 -3.30 -21.65
C ALA A 346 3.59 -2.73 -20.23
N GLN A 347 3.79 -3.61 -19.25
CA GLN A 347 3.68 -3.32 -17.84
C GLN A 347 5.01 -3.54 -17.13
N ARG A 348 5.28 -2.69 -16.16
CA ARG A 348 6.44 -2.83 -15.28
C ARG A 348 6.02 -2.66 -13.84
N MET A 349 6.46 -3.58 -13.00
CA MET A 349 6.26 -3.54 -11.57
C MET A 349 7.62 -3.53 -10.89
N ASN A 350 7.88 -2.54 -10.04
CA ASN A 350 9.03 -2.56 -9.13
C ASN A 350 8.51 -2.85 -7.73
N PHE A 351 9.25 -3.63 -6.95
CA PHE A 351 8.86 -3.98 -5.59
C PHE A 351 10.08 -4.15 -4.69
N SER A 352 9.89 -3.90 -3.40
CA SER A 352 10.89 -4.18 -2.38
C SER A 352 10.97 -5.68 -2.12
N LEU A 353 12.17 -6.18 -1.87
CA LEU A 353 12.41 -7.56 -1.39
C LEU A 353 12.50 -7.63 0.15
N ASP A 354 12.32 -6.50 0.81
CA ASP A 354 12.37 -6.36 2.26
C ASP A 354 11.03 -5.78 2.74
N ASN A 355 10.27 -6.51 3.55
CA ASN A 355 8.96 -6.10 4.05
C ASN A 355 8.96 -6.04 5.58
N PRO A 356 8.48 -4.96 6.23
CA PRO A 356 8.41 -4.91 7.68
C PRO A 356 7.17 -5.69 8.14
N GLU A 357 7.34 -6.63 9.06
CA GLU A 357 6.24 -7.50 9.49
C GLU A 357 5.97 -7.39 10.99
N VAL A 358 6.94 -7.75 11.82
CA VAL A 358 6.75 -7.87 13.27
C VAL A 358 7.33 -6.63 13.98
N PRO A 359 6.52 -5.82 14.68
CA PRO A 359 7.04 -4.76 15.53
C PRO A 359 7.79 -5.33 16.72
N ILE A 360 8.91 -4.72 17.05
CA ILE A 360 9.68 -4.98 18.26
C ILE A 360 9.51 -3.77 19.19
N PRO A 361 9.29 -3.97 20.50
CA PRO A 361 9.26 -2.89 21.47
C PRO A 361 10.55 -2.07 21.41
N SER A 362 10.43 -0.82 20.96
CA SER A 362 11.54 0.12 20.93
C SER A 362 11.65 0.84 22.27
N LYS A 363 12.86 0.90 22.83
CA LYS A 363 13.18 1.74 24.00
C LYS A 363 13.61 3.16 23.60
N LYS A 364 13.61 3.48 22.30
CA LYS A 364 13.95 4.81 21.80
C LYS A 364 12.76 5.72 22.10
N GLY A 365 12.95 6.69 22.98
CA GLY A 365 11.89 7.62 23.40
C GLY A 365 11.23 8.36 22.22
N TYR A 366 10.17 9.12 22.50
CA TYR A 366 9.41 9.83 21.49
C TYR A 366 10.25 10.88 20.74
N SER A 367 10.12 10.91 19.41
CA SER A 367 10.64 11.98 18.57
C SER A 367 9.59 13.09 18.42
N THR A 368 10.02 14.35 18.50
CA THR A 368 9.12 15.50 18.36
C THR A 368 9.17 16.06 16.95
N LEU A 369 8.03 16.06 16.25
CA LEU A 369 7.87 16.70 14.95
C LEU A 369 7.27 18.10 15.10
N PRO A 370 7.78 19.12 14.38
CA PRO A 370 7.23 20.46 14.45
C PRO A 370 5.83 20.54 13.82
N ALA A 371 5.07 21.57 14.17
CA ALA A 371 3.83 21.93 13.46
C ALA A 371 4.11 22.21 11.96
N THR A 372 3.10 22.03 11.10
CA THR A 372 3.26 22.22 9.65
C THR A 372 3.67 23.65 9.29
N ALA A 373 3.22 24.67 10.03
CA ALA A 373 3.64 26.05 9.81
C ALA A 373 5.14 26.25 10.08
N THR A 374 5.64 25.73 11.20
CA THR A 374 7.06 25.80 11.57
C THR A 374 7.93 25.03 10.59
N LEU A 375 7.48 23.84 10.17
CA LEU A 375 8.11 23.04 9.12
C LEU A 375 8.33 23.86 7.84
N ILE A 376 7.26 24.46 7.31
CA ILE A 376 7.31 25.23 6.07
C ILE A 376 8.21 26.46 6.23
N LYS A 377 8.10 27.20 7.34
CA LYS A 377 8.96 28.35 7.62
C LYS A 377 10.45 27.98 7.58
N ARG A 378 10.82 26.86 8.20
CA ARG A 378 12.21 26.38 8.20
C ARG A 378 12.68 25.97 6.81
N LEU A 379 11.86 25.26 6.04
CA LEU A 379 12.17 24.93 4.64
C LEU A 379 12.41 26.19 3.79
N VAL A 380 11.57 27.22 3.94
CA VAL A 380 11.76 28.49 3.20
C VAL A 380 13.06 29.17 3.61
N ASN A 381 13.37 29.21 4.90
CA ASN A 381 14.62 29.79 5.39
C ASN A 381 15.87 29.04 4.88
N SER A 382 15.75 27.73 4.59
CA SER A 382 16.78 26.91 3.94
C SER A 382 16.78 26.99 2.41
N GLY A 383 16.08 27.97 1.82
CA GLY A 383 16.09 28.24 0.37
C GLY A 383 15.09 27.42 -0.46
N TYR A 384 14.24 26.60 0.16
CA TYR A 384 13.20 25.86 -0.58
C TYR A 384 12.03 26.75 -0.97
N LYS A 385 11.51 26.58 -2.19
CA LYS A 385 10.42 27.39 -2.72
C LYS A 385 9.07 26.79 -2.33
N VAL A 386 8.23 27.57 -1.66
CA VAL A 386 6.89 27.11 -1.23
C VAL A 386 6.10 26.52 -2.40
N LYS A 387 6.09 27.17 -3.56
CA LYS A 387 5.33 26.74 -4.77
C LYS A 387 5.68 25.32 -5.29
N ASP A 388 6.87 24.83 -4.94
CA ASP A 388 7.38 23.53 -5.39
C ASP A 388 7.06 22.41 -4.38
N ILE A 389 6.57 22.76 -3.19
CA ILE A 389 5.99 21.85 -2.21
C ILE A 389 4.61 21.42 -2.69
N LYS A 390 4.48 20.17 -3.12
CA LYS A 390 3.22 19.63 -3.68
C LYS A 390 2.39 18.82 -2.69
N LYS A 391 3.03 18.10 -1.77
CA LYS A 391 2.40 17.32 -0.71
C LYS A 391 3.28 17.33 0.54
N ILE A 392 2.66 17.26 1.71
CA ILE A 392 3.33 17.17 3.01
C ILE A 392 2.61 16.06 3.80
N GLN A 393 3.36 15.16 4.42
CA GLN A 393 2.81 13.99 5.10
C GLN A 393 3.72 13.58 6.26
N ILE A 394 3.16 13.28 7.43
CA ILE A 394 3.90 12.57 8.48
C ILE A 394 4.05 11.11 8.08
N GLY A 395 5.25 10.55 8.25
CA GLY A 395 5.54 9.15 7.97
C GLY A 395 6.74 8.65 8.75
N TYR A 396 7.15 7.42 8.44
CA TYR A 396 8.33 6.81 9.03
C TYR A 396 9.41 6.56 7.99
N GLY A 397 10.65 6.93 8.29
CA GLY A 397 11.82 6.62 7.51
C GLY A 397 12.34 5.23 7.80
N TRP A 398 12.50 4.44 6.75
CA TRP A 398 13.16 3.15 6.79
C TRP A 398 14.67 3.34 6.87
N GLN A 399 15.27 2.89 7.96
CA GLN A 399 16.71 2.84 8.15
C GLN A 399 17.11 1.41 8.50
N LYS A 400 18.08 0.83 7.77
CA LYS A 400 18.63 -0.48 8.13
C LYS A 400 19.32 -0.36 9.48
N ASP A 401 19.11 -1.35 10.34
CA ASP A 401 19.89 -1.42 11.57
C ASP A 401 21.37 -1.69 11.26
N LYS A 402 22.27 -1.10 12.04
CA LYS A 402 23.71 -1.24 11.83
C LYS A 402 24.24 -2.59 12.30
N ASN A 403 23.57 -3.19 13.27
CA ASN A 403 24.03 -4.39 13.99
C ASN A 403 23.35 -5.65 13.44
N SER A 404 22.15 -5.55 12.87
CA SER A 404 21.46 -6.69 12.27
C SER A 404 20.83 -6.34 10.91
N PRO A 405 21.13 -7.09 9.84
CA PRO A 405 20.48 -6.90 8.55
C PRO A 405 19.00 -7.30 8.56
N LEU A 406 18.54 -8.06 9.56
CA LEU A 406 17.16 -8.49 9.73
C LEU A 406 16.30 -7.44 10.46
N LEU A 407 16.91 -6.41 11.02
CA LEU A 407 16.23 -5.36 11.77
C LEU A 407 16.23 -4.04 11.00
N VAL A 408 15.12 -3.33 11.13
CA VAL A 408 14.97 -1.98 10.59
C VAL A 408 14.40 -1.03 11.63
N ASN A 409 14.96 0.16 11.64
CA ASN A 409 14.51 1.27 12.44
C ASN A 409 13.56 2.13 11.59
N LEU A 410 12.37 2.36 12.12
CA LEU A 410 11.36 3.26 11.57
C LEU A 410 11.36 4.55 12.39
N THR A 411 11.98 5.59 11.84
CA THR A 411 12.11 6.89 12.51
C THR A 411 11.05 7.86 11.98
N PRO A 412 10.20 8.45 12.83
CA PRO A 412 9.18 9.38 12.37
C PRO A 412 9.81 10.66 11.82
N ASP A 413 9.28 11.17 10.71
CA ASP A 413 9.64 12.48 10.15
C ASP A 413 8.48 13.06 9.32
N TRP A 414 8.60 14.33 8.96
CA TRP A 414 7.85 14.92 7.87
C TRP A 414 8.43 14.50 6.52
N TYR A 415 7.56 14.16 5.58
CA TYR A 415 7.91 13.87 4.21
C TYR A 415 7.26 14.88 3.29
N ILE A 416 8.07 15.42 2.38
CA ILE A 416 7.69 16.49 1.46
C ILE A 416 7.86 15.97 0.03
N PHE A 417 6.81 16.08 -0.77
CA PHE A 417 6.91 15.85 -2.20
C PHE A 417 7.36 17.16 -2.87
N TYR A 418 8.64 17.18 -3.25
CA TYR A 418 9.34 18.34 -3.81
C TYR A 418 10.09 17.91 -5.07
N ASN A 419 9.95 18.66 -6.18
CA ASN A 419 10.58 18.35 -7.48
C ASN A 419 10.43 16.89 -7.93
N GLY A 420 9.22 16.33 -7.79
CA GLY A 420 8.89 14.99 -8.27
C GLY A 420 9.36 13.83 -7.39
N LYS A 421 9.94 14.10 -6.22
CA LYS A 421 10.38 13.06 -5.28
C LYS A 421 9.95 13.35 -3.85
N TRP A 422 9.73 12.28 -3.08
CA TRP A 422 9.53 12.36 -1.64
C TRP A 422 10.88 12.48 -0.94
N GLN A 423 11.02 13.47 -0.07
CA GLN A 423 12.21 13.69 0.74
C GLN A 423 11.80 13.88 2.20
N SER A 424 12.60 13.39 3.13
CA SER A 424 12.37 13.66 4.55
C SER A 424 12.80 15.09 4.88
N TYR A 425 12.06 15.73 5.77
CA TYR A 425 12.33 17.08 6.23
C TYR A 425 13.72 17.19 6.84
N THR A 426 14.09 16.25 7.71
CA THR A 426 15.40 16.23 8.37
C THR A 426 16.53 16.20 7.34
N SER A 427 16.40 15.41 6.28
CA SER A 427 17.41 15.42 5.21
C SER A 427 17.41 16.74 4.46
N MET A 428 16.25 17.34 4.17
CA MET A 428 16.20 18.63 3.47
C MET A 428 16.86 19.77 4.25
N ILE A 429 16.68 19.84 5.58
CA ILE A 429 17.26 20.92 6.38
C ILE A 429 18.73 20.71 6.73
N ASN A 430 19.21 19.46 6.80
CA ASN A 430 20.60 19.14 7.18
C ASN A 430 21.58 19.10 5.98
N HIS A 431 21.14 19.47 4.77
CA HIS A 431 22.01 19.57 3.58
C HIS A 431 22.65 20.97 3.41
N TYR A 432 22.55 21.83 4.42
CA TYR A 432 23.20 23.14 4.48
C TYR A 432 24.00 23.28 5.77
#